data_AF-A0A949SEW5-F1
#
_entry.id   AF-A0A949SEW5-F1
#
_cell.length_a   1.000
_cell.length_b   1.000
_cell.length_c   1.000
_cell.angle_alpha   90.00
_cell.angle_beta   90.00
_cell.angle_gamma   90.00
#
_symmetry.space_group_name_H-M   'P 1'
#
loop_
_entity.id
_entity.type
_entity.pdbx_description
1 polymer ?
#
loop_
_entity_poly.entity_id
_entity_poly.type
_entity_poly.pdbx_seq_one_letter_code
_entity_poly.pdbx_strand_id
1 'polypeptide(L)'
;MNKEIKINTISWLTLVALIVVSFFIAETHQTHLFLIISLLSAIKFATISFQFMEVKHAHLVWKFISILFIITYLSVIFLIS
;
A
#
# COMPACT_ATOMS: atom_id res chain seq x y z
N MET A 1 -22.96 11.48 8.98
CA MET A 1 -21.98 11.01 7.97
C MET A 1 -21.89 9.50 8.04
N ASN A 2 -22.18 8.79 6.94
CA ASN A 2 -22.20 7.33 6.87
C ASN A 2 -20.84 6.75 7.32
N LYS A 3 -20.86 5.59 8.01
CA LYS A 3 -19.65 4.93 8.51
C LYS A 3 -18.63 4.67 7.39
N GLU A 4 -19.11 4.32 6.20
CA GLU A 4 -18.25 4.08 5.03
C GLU A 4 -17.52 5.34 4.57
N ILE A 5 -18.19 6.48 4.54
CA ILE A 5 -17.59 7.78 4.20
C ILE A 5 -16.49 8.12 5.21
N LYS A 6 -16.72 7.89 6.51
CA LYS A 6 -15.70 8.11 7.54
C LYS A 6 -14.44 7.27 7.32
N ILE A 7 -14.62 5.97 7.05
CA ILE A 7 -13.47 5.06 6.84
C ILE A 7 -12.74 5.43 5.54
N ASN A 8 -13.46 5.73 4.45
CA ASN A 8 -12.85 6.17 3.20
C ASN A 8 -12.02 7.44 3.37
N THR A 9 -12.54 8.43 4.11
CA THR A 9 -11.79 9.66 4.41
C THR A 9 -10.54 9.38 5.24
N ILE A 10 -10.63 8.50 6.26
CA ILE A 10 -9.46 8.12 7.08
C ILE A 10 -8.42 7.40 6.22
N SER A 11 -8.82 6.42 5.41
CA SER A 11 -7.90 5.71 4.52
C SER A 11 -7.25 6.63 3.50
N TRP A 12 -8.01 7.60 2.96
CA TRP A 12 -7.46 8.61 2.06
C TRP A 12 -6.42 9.49 2.76
N LEU A 13 -6.71 10.00 3.97
CA LEU A 13 -5.75 10.77 4.76
C LEU A 13 -4.49 9.96 5.09
N THR A 14 -4.63 8.69 5.44
CA THR A 14 -3.51 7.78 5.68
C THR A 14 -2.66 7.62 4.42
N LEU A 15 -3.27 7.45 3.24
CA LEU A 15 -2.54 7.37 1.98
C LEU A 15 -1.75 8.64 1.67
N VAL A 16 -2.36 9.81 1.87
CA VAL A 16 -1.68 11.11 1.69
C VAL A 16 -0.48 11.22 2.63
N ALA A 17 -0.65 10.89 3.92
CA ALA A 17 0.45 10.89 4.88
C ALA A 17 1.59 9.94 4.47
N LEU A 18 1.26 8.73 4.03
CA LEU A 18 2.26 7.76 3.54
C LEU A 18 3.01 8.26 2.30
N ILE A 19 2.35 8.98 1.40
CA ILE A 19 2.99 9.60 0.22
C ILE A 19 3.98 10.68 0.66
N VAL A 20 3.57 11.57 1.55
CA VAL A 20 4.42 12.65 2.08
C VAL A 20 5.65 12.07 2.78
N VAL A 21 5.47 11.06 3.63
CA VAL A 21 6.58 10.36 4.27
C VAL A 21 7.50 9.69 3.24
N SER A 22 6.94 9.02 2.23
CA SER A 22 7.75 8.40 1.16
C SER A 22 8.58 9.43 0.40
N PHE A 23 8.02 10.62 0.14
CA PHE A 23 8.70 11.72 -0.55
C PHE A 23 9.91 12.23 0.26
N PHE A 24 9.73 12.51 1.55
CA PHE A 24 10.84 12.96 2.40
C PHE A 24 11.94 11.91 2.52
N ILE A 25 11.58 10.61 2.58
CA ILE A 25 12.56 9.52 2.60
C ILE A 25 13.31 9.46 1.27
N ALA A 26 12.64 9.61 0.13
CA ALA A 26 13.27 9.58 -1.18
C ALA A 26 14.28 10.73 -1.38
N GLU A 27 13.99 11.90 -0.84
CA GLU A 27 14.85 13.09 -0.95
C GLU A 27 16.19 12.95 -0.20
N THR A 28 16.30 12.00 0.74
CA THR A 28 17.58 11.73 1.41
C THR A 28 18.62 11.07 0.49
N HIS A 29 18.22 10.60 -0.69
CA HIS A 29 19.05 9.85 -1.66
C HIS A 29 19.80 8.65 -1.08
N GLN A 30 19.36 8.16 0.09
CA GLN A 30 19.95 7.03 0.77
C GLN A 30 19.43 5.71 0.17
N THR A 31 20.30 4.99 -0.52
CA THR A 31 19.95 3.73 -1.21
C THR A 31 19.42 2.66 -0.25
N HIS A 32 19.86 2.63 1.00
CA HIS A 32 19.36 1.69 2.01
C HIS A 32 17.90 1.93 2.42
N LEU A 33 17.36 3.14 2.18
CA LEU A 33 15.95 3.44 2.46
C LEU A 33 15.02 2.96 1.34
N PHE A 34 15.56 2.45 0.22
CA PHE A 34 14.79 1.84 -0.86
C PHE A 34 13.84 0.74 -0.36
N LEU A 35 14.32 -0.12 0.56
CA LEU A 35 13.51 -1.16 1.18
C LEU A 35 12.32 -0.57 1.97
N ILE A 36 12.53 0.55 2.66
CA ILE A 36 11.50 1.20 3.45
C ILE A 36 10.43 1.81 2.54
N ILE A 37 10.83 2.53 1.48
CA ILE A 37 9.89 3.08 0.49
C ILE A 37 9.09 1.96 -0.18
N SER A 38 9.75 0.85 -0.49
CA SER A 38 9.14 -0.33 -1.08
C SER A 38 8.08 -0.97 -0.17
N LEU A 39 8.38 -1.12 1.13
CA LEU A 39 7.41 -1.59 2.13
C LEU A 39 6.24 -0.62 2.28
N LEU A 40 6.50 0.69 2.32
CA LEU A 40 5.45 1.72 2.34
C LEU A 40 4.55 1.62 1.11
N SER A 41 5.11 1.29 -0.05
CA SER A 41 4.35 1.04 -1.29
C SER A 41 3.41 -0.15 -1.17
N ALA A 42 3.87 -1.28 -0.60
CA ALA A 42 3.02 -2.44 -0.35
C ALA A 42 1.86 -2.11 0.60
N ILE A 43 2.10 -1.32 1.65
CA ILE A 43 1.06 -0.86 2.58
C ILE A 43 0.04 0.05 1.89
N LYS A 44 0.50 0.96 1.02
CA LYS A 44 -0.38 1.83 0.21
C LYS A 44 -1.27 0.98 -0.70
N PHE A 45 -0.70 0.01 -1.40
CA PHE A 45 -1.45 -0.91 -2.25
C PHE A 45 -2.48 -1.72 -1.46
N ALA A 46 -2.10 -2.29 -0.30
CA ALA A 46 -3.03 -3.02 0.56
C ALA A 46 -4.19 -2.12 1.01
N THR A 47 -3.91 -0.89 1.43
CA THR A 47 -4.94 0.08 1.85
C THR A 47 -5.93 0.37 0.70
N ILE A 48 -5.43 0.56 -0.53
CA ILE A 48 -6.26 0.79 -1.71
C ILE A 48 -7.10 -0.45 -2.04
N SER A 49 -6.45 -1.61 -2.06
CA SER A 49 -7.09 -2.88 -2.38
C SER A 49 -8.22 -3.22 -1.39
N PHE A 50 -8.01 -3.02 -0.09
CA PHE A 50 -9.02 -3.36 0.91
C PHE A 50 -10.15 -2.32 1.00
N GLN A 51 -9.82 -1.03 0.96
CA GLN A 51 -10.80 0.02 1.21
C GLN A 51 -11.52 0.51 -0.04
N PHE A 52 -10.80 0.72 -1.15
CA PHE A 52 -11.37 1.36 -2.35
C PHE A 52 -11.76 0.35 -3.42
N MET A 53 -11.03 -0.76 -3.55
CA MET A 53 -11.42 -1.86 -4.45
C MET A 53 -12.41 -2.83 -3.79
N GLU A 54 -12.78 -2.57 -2.53
CA GLU A 54 -13.67 -3.40 -1.72
C GLU A 54 -13.33 -4.90 -1.77
N VAL A 55 -12.03 -5.24 -1.83
CA VAL A 55 -11.59 -6.65 -1.91
C VAL A 55 -12.09 -7.45 -0.70
N LYS A 56 -12.43 -6.79 0.42
CA LYS A 56 -13.17 -7.37 1.55
C LYS A 56 -14.48 -8.06 1.15
N HIS A 57 -15.22 -7.51 0.20
CA HIS A 57 -16.53 -7.98 -0.28
C HIS A 57 -16.43 -8.71 -1.63
N ALA A 58 -15.27 -8.63 -2.31
CA ALA A 58 -15.00 -9.35 -3.53
C ALA A 58 -14.88 -10.87 -3.32
N HIS A 59 -15.06 -11.62 -4.42
CA HIS A 59 -14.85 -13.06 -4.47
C HIS A 59 -13.43 -13.46 -4.01
N LEU A 60 -13.31 -14.68 -3.50
CA LEU A 60 -12.04 -15.25 -3.01
C LEU A 60 -10.89 -15.13 -4.03
N VAL A 61 -11.20 -15.20 -5.33
CA VAL A 61 -10.23 -15.02 -6.42
C VAL A 61 -9.55 -13.65 -6.35
N TRP A 62 -10.30 -12.56 -6.16
CA TRP A 62 -9.74 -11.21 -6.07
C TRP A 62 -8.91 -11.00 -4.81
N LYS A 63 -9.34 -11.60 -3.69
CA LYS A 63 -8.54 -11.60 -2.45
C LYS A 63 -7.20 -12.29 -2.66
N PHE A 64 -7.21 -13.44 -3.32
CA PHE A 64 -6.01 -14.21 -3.61
C PHE A 64 -5.08 -13.45 -4.57
N ILE A 65 -5.61 -12.83 -5.63
CA ILE A 65 -4.82 -12.04 -6.58
C ILE A 65 -4.15 -10.85 -5.90
N SER A 66 -4.85 -10.10 -5.04
CA SER A 66 -4.25 -8.98 -4.30
C SER A 66 -3.12 -9.42 -3.38
N ILE A 67 -3.29 -10.54 -2.67
CA ILE A 67 -2.25 -11.10 -1.80
C ILE A 67 -1.06 -11.58 -2.63
N LEU A 68 -1.33 -12.31 -3.71
CA LEU A 68 -0.30 -12.81 -4.62
C LEU A 68 0.51 -11.65 -5.20
N PHE A 69 -0.13 -10.56 -5.59
CA PHE A 69 0.53 -9.36 -6.09
C PHE A 69 1.50 -8.77 -5.05
N ILE A 70 1.06 -8.64 -3.79
CA ILE A 70 1.92 -8.13 -2.70
C ILE A 70 3.12 -9.06 -2.49
N ILE A 71 2.91 -10.38 -2.47
CA ILE A 71 3.98 -11.35 -2.31
C ILE A 71 4.98 -11.26 -3.47
N THR A 72 4.50 -11.27 -4.72
CA THR A 72 5.38 -11.17 -5.89
C THR A 72 6.14 -9.85 -5.91
N TYR A 73 5.49 -8.74 -5.59
CA TYR A 73 6.12 -7.42 -5.48
C TYR A 73 7.26 -7.42 -4.44
N LEU A 74 7.00 -7.92 -3.23
CA LEU A 74 8.01 -7.99 -2.17
C LEU A 74 9.15 -8.96 -2.52
N SER A 75 8.85 -10.11 -3.14
CA SER A 75 9.88 -11.06 -3.59
C SER A 75 10.81 -10.44 -4.63
N VAL A 76 10.27 -9.68 -5.58
CA VAL A 76 11.08 -8.99 -6.59
C VAL A 76 11.96 -7.92 -5.94
N ILE A 77 11.43 -7.15 -5.00
CA ILE A 77 12.21 -6.16 -4.26
C ILE A 77 13.35 -6.83 -3.48
N PHE A 78 13.07 -7.94 -2.80
CA PHE A 78 14.08 -8.68 -2.05
C PHE A 78 15.19 -9.26 -2.95
N LEU A 79 14.87 -9.62 -4.19
CA LEU A 79 15.86 -10.09 -5.15
C LEU A 79 16.75 -8.98 -5.72
N ILE A 80 16.25 -7.73 -5.77
CA ILE A 80 16.94 -6.58 -6.37
C ILE A 80 17.74 -5.79 -5.32
N SER A 81 17.26 -5.79 -4.07
CA SER A 81 17.89 -5.14 -2.91
C SER A 81 19.20 -5.81 -2.52
#